data_AF-A0A0M9YFC8-F1
#
_entry.id   AF-A0A0M9YFC8-F1
#
_cell.length_a   1.000
_cell.length_b   1.000
_cell.length_c   1.000
_cell.angle_alpha   90.00
_cell.angle_beta   90.00
_cell.angle_gamma   90.00
#
_symmetry.space_group_name_H-M   'P 1'
#
loop_
_entity.id
_entity.type
_entity.pdbx_description
1 polymer ?
#
loop_
_entity_poly.entity_id
_entity_poly.type
_entity_poly.pdbx_seq_one_letter_code
_entity_poly.pdbx_strand_id
1 'polypeptide(L)'
;MPVGGGLVSVIDGADVALSSLDPLDKVGDGGQGEVRTLAGWPGLLYKSYREPHRVAGDSLTALVLVRLGLRADERDRLDASTAWPLCRVVDAGRVTGFLMNEAPASMRWATGDGSTKLTELAFLLRPGKAAWQGVVQPSPAERLALVVALVELVDRLHATGLVFGDLSEANVLWTVRPAPAVHLIDCDGARLVGAEPVLAQAETPDWSDPLAPAGAATVDSDRYKVALAVGRILAQDAYAAPGRPLDPLPGVLDGRREEAVRGLYEKAAGGHGTRPDLGQWRIALAGRRQIALEAGRPRERPVLDPRKFDGPRRRGSIRLRD
;
A
#
# COMPACT_ATOMS: atom_id res chain seq x y z
N MET A 1 33.68 2.48 -19.79
CA MET A 1 32.27 2.88 -19.61
C MET A 1 31.42 1.62 -19.52
N PRO A 2 31.22 1.01 -18.34
CA PRO A 2 30.27 -0.09 -18.19
C PRO A 2 28.89 0.51 -17.93
N VAL A 3 28.25 1.02 -18.98
CA VAL A 3 26.83 1.41 -18.94
C VAL A 3 26.08 0.23 -19.54
N GLY A 4 25.59 -0.70 -18.71
CA GLY A 4 24.87 -1.85 -19.25
C GLY A 4 24.38 -2.87 -18.24
N GLY A 5 25.23 -3.35 -17.33
CA GLY A 5 24.86 -4.46 -16.44
C GLY A 5 23.76 -4.08 -15.43
N GLY A 6 23.88 -2.89 -14.85
CA GLY A 6 23.02 -2.51 -13.73
C GLY A 6 21.60 -2.08 -14.08
N LEU A 7 21.39 -1.45 -15.25
CA LEU A 7 20.04 -1.19 -15.77
C LEU A 7 19.32 -2.50 -16.14
N VAL A 8 20.06 -3.49 -16.63
CA VAL A 8 19.52 -4.85 -16.86
C VAL A 8 19.12 -5.49 -15.54
N SER A 9 19.95 -5.37 -14.49
CA SER A 9 19.65 -5.85 -13.13
C SER A 9 18.37 -5.26 -12.53
N VAL A 10 18.06 -4.00 -12.81
CA VAL A 10 16.79 -3.37 -12.38
C VAL A 10 15.57 -3.95 -13.11
N ILE A 11 15.76 -4.37 -14.36
CA ILE A 11 14.71 -4.93 -15.20
C ILE A 11 14.44 -6.41 -14.84
N ASP A 12 15.49 -7.20 -14.64
CA ASP A 12 15.40 -8.64 -14.34
C ASP A 12 15.45 -8.97 -12.84
N GLY A 13 15.70 -7.98 -11.99
CA GLY A 13 15.81 -8.07 -10.53
C GLY A 13 17.08 -8.73 -10.01
N ALA A 14 18.11 -8.92 -10.85
CA ALA A 14 19.39 -9.47 -10.43
C ALA A 14 20.09 -8.55 -9.42
N ASP A 15 20.89 -9.14 -8.52
CA ASP A 15 21.64 -8.37 -7.52
C ASP A 15 22.67 -7.43 -8.17
N VAL A 16 22.82 -6.24 -7.60
CA VAL A 16 23.82 -5.25 -8.00
C VAL A 16 24.91 -5.18 -6.93
N ALA A 17 26.18 -5.24 -7.33
CA ALA A 17 27.30 -5.07 -6.40
C ALA A 17 27.40 -3.61 -5.94
N LEU A 18 27.57 -3.36 -4.65
CA LEU A 18 27.73 -2.01 -4.10
C LEU A 18 28.90 -1.25 -4.76
N SER A 19 30.00 -1.94 -5.07
CA SER A 19 31.17 -1.38 -5.75
C SER A 19 30.91 -0.94 -7.19
N SER A 20 29.77 -1.35 -7.78
CA SER A 20 29.34 -0.90 -9.12
C SER A 20 28.45 0.35 -9.09
N LEU A 21 28.06 0.80 -7.90
CA LEU A 21 27.29 2.02 -7.68
C LEU A 21 28.22 3.20 -7.40
N ASP A 22 27.80 4.38 -7.82
CA ASP A 22 28.44 5.66 -7.47
C ASP A 22 27.39 6.54 -6.76
N PRO A 23 27.19 6.37 -5.44
CA PRO A 23 26.21 7.13 -4.67
C PRO A 23 26.62 8.58 -4.49
N LEU A 24 25.70 9.50 -4.78
CA LEU A 24 25.92 10.93 -4.70
C LEU A 24 25.21 11.52 -3.47
N ASP A 25 24.30 12.46 -3.71
CA ASP A 25 23.65 13.26 -2.69
C ASP A 25 22.72 12.42 -1.81
N LYS A 26 22.76 12.68 -0.51
CA LYS A 26 21.77 12.15 0.43
C LYS A 26 20.46 12.91 0.26
N VAL A 27 19.43 12.20 -0.17
CA VAL A 27 18.08 12.76 -0.41
C VAL A 27 17.05 12.33 0.62
N GLY A 28 17.39 11.33 1.45
CA GLY A 28 16.55 10.87 2.55
C GLY A 28 17.39 10.26 3.67
N ASP A 29 16.89 10.40 4.89
CA ASP A 29 17.55 9.89 6.10
C ASP A 29 16.44 9.44 7.08
N GLY A 30 16.35 8.13 7.29
CA GLY A 30 15.36 7.52 8.16
C GLY A 30 16.00 6.62 9.22
N GLY A 31 15.16 6.09 10.12
CA GLY A 31 15.62 5.26 11.24
C GLY A 31 16.32 3.97 10.80
N GLN A 32 15.93 3.40 9.65
CA GLN A 32 16.45 2.13 9.16
C GLN A 32 17.54 2.29 8.09
N GLY A 33 17.72 3.48 7.52
CA GLY A 33 18.56 3.64 6.34
C GLY A 33 18.73 5.07 5.82
N GLU A 34 19.65 5.20 4.88
CA GLU A 34 19.89 6.43 4.12
C GLU A 34 19.52 6.21 2.65
N VAL A 35 18.95 7.24 2.02
CA VAL A 35 18.58 7.22 0.60
C VAL A 35 19.47 8.19 -0.16
N ARG A 36 20.08 7.70 -1.24
CA ARG A 36 21.04 8.46 -2.07
C ARG A 36 20.70 8.38 -3.54
N THR A 37 21.00 9.44 -4.28
CA THR A 37 21.00 9.43 -5.75
C THR A 37 22.20 8.66 -6.29
N LEU A 38 22.15 8.26 -7.55
CA LEU A 38 23.18 7.46 -8.22
C LEU A 38 23.71 8.16 -9.47
N ALA A 39 25.04 8.27 -9.61
CA ALA A 39 25.65 8.84 -10.80
C ALA A 39 25.42 7.93 -12.02
N GLY A 40 24.90 8.50 -13.11
CA GLY A 40 24.64 7.77 -14.36
C GLY A 40 23.31 7.00 -14.42
N TRP A 41 22.51 7.05 -13.36
CA TRP A 41 21.26 6.31 -13.23
C TRP A 41 20.12 7.25 -12.78
N PRO A 42 19.72 8.20 -13.64
CA PRO A 42 18.73 9.21 -13.29
C PRO A 42 17.38 8.57 -12.94
N GLY A 43 16.73 9.06 -11.89
CA GLY A 43 15.44 8.56 -11.41
C GLY A 43 15.52 7.27 -10.58
N LEU A 44 16.72 6.75 -10.31
CA LEU A 44 16.93 5.64 -9.39
C LEU A 44 17.62 6.11 -8.12
N LEU A 45 17.17 5.54 -7.00
CA LEU A 45 17.69 5.78 -5.68
C LEU A 45 18.24 4.49 -5.09
N TYR A 46 19.34 4.63 -4.35
CA TYR A 46 19.86 3.57 -3.49
C TYR A 46 19.42 3.83 -2.06
N LYS A 47 18.62 2.93 -1.49
CA LYS A 47 18.35 2.89 -0.05
C LYS A 47 19.32 1.90 0.61
N SER A 48 20.17 2.41 1.48
CA SER A 48 21.16 1.65 2.25
C SER A 48 20.66 1.41 3.68
N TYR A 49 20.91 0.23 4.23
CA TYR A 49 20.55 -0.10 5.61
C TYR A 49 21.65 0.34 6.60
N ARG A 50 21.24 0.91 7.73
CA ARG A 50 22.17 1.25 8.83
C ARG A 50 22.74 0.02 9.53
N GLU A 51 21.94 -1.03 9.62
CA GLU A 51 22.32 -2.32 10.22
C GLU A 51 22.16 -3.48 9.23
N PRO A 52 22.98 -3.58 8.17
CA PRO A 52 22.86 -4.62 7.13
C PRO A 52 22.90 -6.06 7.66
N HIS A 53 23.46 -6.27 8.85
CA HIS A 53 23.54 -7.59 9.49
C HIS A 53 22.21 -8.08 10.05
N ARG A 54 21.22 -7.20 10.22
CA ARG A 54 19.86 -7.53 10.71
C ARG A 54 18.86 -7.76 9.57
N VAL A 55 19.27 -7.50 8.34
CA VAL A 55 18.41 -7.56 7.16
C VAL A 55 18.09 -9.01 6.80
N ALA A 56 16.81 -9.33 6.72
CA ALA A 56 16.32 -10.58 6.14
C ALA A 56 16.35 -10.47 4.60
N GLY A 57 17.51 -10.82 4.01
CA GLY A 57 17.73 -10.70 2.56
C GLY A 57 16.73 -11.51 1.71
N ASP A 58 16.23 -12.63 2.23
CA ASP A 58 15.22 -13.46 1.54
C ASP A 58 13.86 -12.76 1.48
N SER A 59 13.46 -12.03 2.53
CA SER A 59 12.23 -11.22 2.52
C SER A 59 12.30 -10.13 1.46
N LEU A 60 13.45 -9.45 1.32
CA LEU A 60 13.64 -8.44 0.28
C LEU A 60 13.65 -9.07 -1.12
N THR A 61 14.20 -10.27 -1.25
CA THR A 61 14.15 -11.05 -2.50
C THR A 61 12.72 -11.37 -2.89
N ALA A 62 11.87 -11.75 -1.93
CA ALA A 62 10.46 -12.01 -2.18
C ALA A 62 9.74 -10.78 -2.76
N LEU A 63 10.03 -9.56 -2.26
CA LEU A 63 9.45 -8.32 -2.81
C LEU A 63 9.86 -8.06 -4.26
N VAL A 64 11.14 -8.26 -4.58
CA VAL A 64 11.66 -8.15 -5.95
C VAL A 64 10.97 -9.18 -6.86
N LEU A 65 10.88 -10.44 -6.42
CA LEU A 65 10.26 -11.52 -7.19
C LEU A 65 8.75 -11.31 -7.40
N VAL A 66 8.03 -10.76 -6.41
CA VAL A 66 6.60 -10.42 -6.56
C VAL A 66 6.44 -9.42 -7.72
N ARG A 67 7.24 -8.34 -7.75
CA ARG A 67 7.21 -7.36 -8.84
C ARG A 67 7.50 -8.01 -10.19
N LEU A 68 8.51 -8.88 -10.28
CA LEU A 68 8.85 -9.56 -11.53
C LEU A 68 7.79 -10.55 -11.99
N GLY A 69 7.01 -11.11 -11.06
CA GLY A 69 5.88 -12.00 -11.34
C GLY A 69 4.62 -11.29 -11.84
N LEU A 70 4.51 -9.96 -11.65
CA LEU A 70 3.37 -9.18 -12.14
C LEU A 70 3.36 -9.08 -13.67
N ARG A 71 2.15 -8.99 -14.24
CA ARG A 71 1.98 -8.62 -15.65
C ARG A 71 2.56 -7.23 -15.89
N ALA A 72 2.95 -6.95 -17.14
CA ALA A 72 3.58 -5.68 -17.48
C ALA A 72 2.75 -4.47 -17.03
N ASP A 73 1.44 -4.45 -17.27
CA ASP A 73 0.58 -3.33 -16.88
C ASP A 73 0.39 -3.20 -15.35
N GLU A 74 0.41 -4.31 -14.62
CA GLU A 74 0.35 -4.32 -13.15
C GLU A 74 1.67 -3.83 -12.54
N ARG A 75 2.79 -4.23 -13.13
CA ARG A 75 4.14 -3.80 -12.74
C ARG A 75 4.34 -2.31 -12.99
N ASP A 76 3.97 -1.81 -14.16
CA ASP A 76 4.05 -0.39 -14.49
C ASP A 76 3.22 0.45 -13.51
N ARG A 77 2.03 -0.04 -13.12
CA ARG A 77 1.21 0.63 -12.10
C ARG A 77 1.84 0.59 -10.72
N LEU A 78 2.43 -0.54 -10.30
CA LEU A 78 3.15 -0.64 -9.03
C LEU A 78 4.30 0.37 -9.00
N ASP A 79 5.14 0.37 -10.02
CA ASP A 79 6.31 1.25 -10.13
C ASP A 79 5.94 2.73 -10.20
N ALA A 80 4.82 3.07 -10.85
CA ALA A 80 4.34 4.45 -10.92
C ALA A 80 3.78 4.97 -9.58
N SER A 81 3.34 4.06 -8.70
CA SER A 81 2.64 4.42 -7.45
C SER A 81 3.39 4.02 -6.18
N THR A 82 4.58 3.45 -6.30
CA THR A 82 5.40 3.04 -5.16
C THR A 82 6.89 3.15 -5.46
N ALA A 83 7.69 3.45 -4.42
CA ALA A 83 9.14 3.31 -4.47
C ALA A 83 9.52 1.85 -4.14
N TRP A 84 9.04 0.92 -4.98
CA TRP A 84 9.18 -0.53 -4.76
C TRP A 84 10.64 -0.99 -4.89
N PRO A 85 11.08 -2.01 -4.12
CA PRO A 85 12.37 -2.65 -4.34
C PRO A 85 12.49 -3.28 -5.74
N LEU A 86 13.46 -2.80 -6.52
CA LEU A 86 13.70 -3.25 -7.90
C LEU A 86 14.72 -4.39 -7.94
N CYS A 87 15.78 -4.28 -7.15
CA CYS A 87 16.81 -5.29 -6.99
C CYS A 87 17.57 -5.06 -5.69
N ARG A 88 18.25 -6.10 -5.18
CA ARG A 88 19.07 -5.97 -3.98
C ARG A 88 20.44 -5.38 -4.35
N VAL A 89 21.00 -4.64 -3.41
CA VAL A 89 22.41 -4.22 -3.46
C VAL A 89 23.19 -5.07 -2.49
N VAL A 90 24.27 -5.67 -2.97
CA VAL A 90 25.08 -6.61 -2.20
C VAL A 90 26.53 -6.15 -2.09
N ASP A 91 27.12 -6.35 -0.93
CA ASP A 91 28.55 -6.16 -0.68
C ASP A 91 29.11 -7.39 0.05
N ALA A 92 30.18 -7.99 -0.49
CA ALA A 92 30.77 -9.22 0.01
C ALA A 92 29.75 -10.34 0.34
N GLY A 93 28.71 -10.49 -0.48
CA GLY A 93 27.64 -11.49 -0.30
C GLY A 93 26.56 -11.12 0.73
N ARG A 94 26.63 -9.93 1.34
CA ARG A 94 25.63 -9.39 2.27
C ARG A 94 24.73 -8.38 1.57
N VAL A 95 23.42 -8.46 1.80
CA VAL A 95 22.48 -7.42 1.37
C VAL A 95 22.72 -6.15 2.18
N THR A 96 23.10 -5.07 1.51
CA THR A 96 23.33 -3.75 2.13
C THR A 96 22.19 -2.76 1.90
N GLY A 97 21.29 -3.07 0.97
CA GLY A 97 20.19 -2.20 0.59
C GLY A 97 19.50 -2.66 -0.69
N PHE A 98 18.80 -1.74 -1.35
CA PHE A 98 18.13 -1.99 -2.63
C PHE A 98 18.06 -0.73 -3.49
N LEU A 99 17.81 -0.95 -4.78
CA LEU A 99 17.48 0.11 -5.74
C LEU A 99 15.97 0.27 -5.83
N MET A 100 15.50 1.51 -5.95
CA MET A 100 14.08 1.86 -6.13
C MET A 100 13.93 3.07 -7.06
N ASN A 101 12.75 3.23 -7.65
CA ASN A 101 12.43 4.44 -8.40
C ASN A 101 12.31 5.64 -7.45
N GLU A 102 12.78 6.79 -7.91
CA GLU A 102 12.50 8.07 -7.26
C GLU A 102 11.00 8.41 -7.38
N ALA A 103 10.43 8.95 -6.31
CA ALA A 103 9.07 9.45 -6.34
C ALA A 103 8.90 10.57 -7.40
N PRO A 104 7.75 10.65 -8.08
CA PRO A 104 7.52 11.65 -9.12
C PRO A 104 7.80 13.08 -8.66
N ALA A 105 8.38 13.91 -9.52
CA ALA A 105 8.69 15.31 -9.21
C ALA A 105 7.45 16.14 -8.80
N SER A 106 6.25 15.74 -9.23
CA SER A 106 4.98 16.35 -8.82
C SER A 106 4.61 16.14 -7.35
N MET A 107 5.29 15.22 -6.66
CA MET A 107 5.15 14.94 -5.23
C MET A 107 6.24 15.61 -4.40
N ARG A 108 6.79 16.71 -4.94
CA ARG A 108 7.72 17.60 -4.25
C ARG A 108 7.14 19.01 -4.23
N TRP A 109 7.50 19.78 -3.21
CA TRP A 109 7.19 21.19 -3.10
C TRP A 109 8.46 22.00 -2.84
N ALA A 110 8.47 23.25 -3.30
CA ALA A 110 9.60 24.15 -3.14
C ALA A 110 9.51 24.90 -1.80
N THR A 111 10.60 24.88 -1.04
CA THR A 111 10.74 25.66 0.20
C THR A 111 11.19 27.09 -0.10
N GLY A 112 11.06 27.98 0.90
CA GLY A 112 11.42 29.40 0.73
C GLY A 112 12.91 29.67 0.45
N ASP A 113 13.78 28.70 0.74
CA ASP A 113 15.23 28.74 0.43
C ASP A 113 15.58 28.18 -0.97
N GLY A 114 14.58 27.80 -1.76
CA GLY A 114 14.77 27.26 -3.11
C GLY A 114 15.07 25.76 -3.17
N SER A 115 15.19 25.07 -2.02
CA SER A 115 15.28 23.60 -2.00
C SER A 115 13.91 22.94 -2.26
N THR A 116 13.90 21.62 -2.43
CA THR A 116 12.64 20.86 -2.60
C THR A 116 12.52 19.79 -1.53
N LYS A 117 11.28 19.57 -1.07
CA LYS A 117 10.93 18.53 -0.09
C LYS A 117 9.80 17.67 -0.60
N LEU A 118 9.69 16.45 -0.08
CA LEU A 118 8.58 15.56 -0.38
C LEU A 118 7.27 16.14 0.15
N THR A 119 6.19 15.95 -0.60
CA THR A 119 4.83 16.32 -0.20
C THR A 119 4.19 15.16 0.56
N GLU A 120 4.64 14.97 1.80
CA GLU A 120 4.16 13.93 2.72
C GLU A 120 2.70 14.15 3.13
N LEU A 121 2.03 13.06 3.48
CA LEU A 121 0.64 13.05 3.93
C LEU A 121 0.45 13.94 5.16
N ALA A 122 1.46 14.11 6.01
CA ALA A 122 1.42 14.99 7.19
C ALA A 122 0.93 16.42 6.86
N PHE A 123 1.25 16.94 5.67
CA PHE A 123 0.82 18.27 5.21
C PHE A 123 -0.68 18.33 4.82
N LEU A 124 -1.29 17.19 4.50
CA LEU A 124 -2.70 17.07 4.13
C LEU A 124 -3.61 16.98 5.37
N LEU A 125 -3.10 16.41 6.47
CA LEU A 125 -3.85 16.13 7.69
C LEU A 125 -3.99 17.34 8.62
N ARG A 126 -3.39 18.47 8.26
CA ARG A 126 -3.31 19.67 9.09
C ARG A 126 -3.62 20.92 8.27
N PRO A 127 -4.15 21.99 8.88
CA PRO A 127 -4.27 23.28 8.22
C PRO A 127 -2.89 23.79 7.77
N GLY A 128 -2.85 24.41 6.59
CA GLY A 128 -1.63 25.04 6.08
C GLY A 128 -1.09 26.08 7.06
N LYS A 129 0.24 26.14 7.19
CA LYS A 129 0.94 27.14 8.02
C LYS A 129 1.96 27.91 7.19
N ALA A 130 2.38 29.07 7.69
CA ALA A 130 3.34 29.95 7.01
C ALA A 130 4.64 29.25 6.56
N ALA A 131 5.13 28.28 7.35
CA ALA A 131 6.37 27.56 7.05
C ALA A 131 6.28 26.61 5.83
N TRP A 132 5.08 26.32 5.32
CA TRP A 132 4.83 25.35 4.23
C TRP A 132 3.83 25.91 3.21
N GLN A 133 3.88 27.23 2.98
CA GLN A 133 3.06 27.94 2.00
C GLN A 133 3.24 27.42 0.55
N GLY A 134 4.36 26.75 0.26
CA GLY A 134 4.58 26.10 -1.04
C GLY A 134 3.79 24.79 -1.22
N VAL A 135 3.20 24.22 -0.16
CA VAL A 135 2.36 23.04 -0.25
C VAL A 135 0.93 23.44 -0.66
N VAL A 136 0.54 23.03 -1.87
CA VAL A 136 -0.79 23.28 -2.42
C VAL A 136 -1.86 22.64 -1.55
N GLN A 137 -2.77 23.41 -0.97
CA GLN A 137 -3.87 22.85 -0.19
C GLN A 137 -4.97 22.33 -1.14
N PRO A 138 -5.38 21.04 -1.04
CA PRO A 138 -6.36 20.47 -1.95
C PRO A 138 -7.79 20.94 -1.63
N SER A 139 -8.58 21.11 -2.68
CA SER A 139 -10.02 21.30 -2.60
C SER A 139 -10.72 20.07 -2.00
N PRO A 140 -11.99 20.21 -1.55
CA PRO A 140 -12.75 19.07 -1.03
C PRO A 140 -12.85 17.89 -2.00
N ALA A 141 -13.04 18.15 -3.30
CA ALA A 141 -13.10 17.11 -4.32
C ALA A 141 -11.75 16.41 -4.52
N GLU A 142 -10.65 17.15 -4.49
CA GLU A 142 -9.30 16.58 -4.57
C GLU A 142 -8.97 15.74 -3.33
N ARG A 143 -9.42 16.14 -2.13
CA ARG A 143 -9.28 15.31 -0.91
C ARG A 143 -9.98 13.97 -1.07
N LEU A 144 -11.22 13.95 -1.55
CA LEU A 144 -11.93 12.72 -1.83
C LEU A 144 -11.18 11.86 -2.87
N ALA A 145 -10.68 12.47 -3.94
CA ALA A 145 -9.92 11.76 -4.96
C ALA A 145 -8.62 11.14 -4.42
N LEU A 146 -7.92 11.82 -3.51
CA LEU A 146 -6.73 11.30 -2.83
C LEU A 146 -7.07 10.10 -1.92
N VAL A 147 -8.18 10.17 -1.18
CA VAL A 147 -8.67 9.03 -0.38
C VAL A 147 -8.97 7.82 -1.28
N VAL A 148 -9.67 8.04 -2.39
CA VAL A 148 -9.95 6.97 -3.37
C VAL A 148 -8.64 6.38 -3.89
N ALA A 149 -7.69 7.21 -4.31
CA ALA A 149 -6.42 6.74 -4.84
C ALA A 149 -5.63 5.89 -3.83
N LEU A 150 -5.61 6.28 -2.55
CA LEU A 150 -4.96 5.53 -1.47
C LEU A 150 -5.66 4.19 -1.21
N VAL A 151 -6.98 4.18 -1.05
CA VAL A 151 -7.74 2.96 -0.81
C VAL A 151 -7.54 1.99 -1.99
N GLU A 152 -7.62 2.48 -3.22
CA GLU A 152 -7.41 1.64 -4.41
C GLU A 152 -5.98 1.12 -4.54
N LEU A 153 -4.98 1.88 -4.12
CA LEU A 153 -3.59 1.42 -4.12
C LEU A 153 -3.38 0.28 -3.13
N VAL A 154 -3.82 0.44 -1.89
CA VAL A 154 -3.65 -0.61 -0.87
C VAL A 154 -4.54 -1.83 -1.18
N ASP A 155 -5.73 -1.64 -1.73
CA ASP A 155 -6.62 -2.72 -2.20
C ASP A 155 -5.92 -3.60 -3.26
N ARG A 156 -5.19 -2.99 -4.19
CA ARG A 156 -4.39 -3.73 -5.19
C ARG A 156 -3.25 -4.50 -4.56
N LEU A 157 -2.54 -3.94 -3.58
CA LEU A 157 -1.49 -4.66 -2.86
C LEU A 157 -2.07 -5.89 -2.16
N HIS A 158 -3.17 -5.71 -1.43
CA HIS A 158 -3.87 -6.82 -0.76
C HIS A 158 -4.33 -7.90 -1.75
N ALA A 159 -4.82 -7.50 -2.93
CA ALA A 159 -5.22 -8.44 -3.98
C ALA A 159 -4.05 -9.29 -4.53
N THR A 160 -2.81 -8.82 -4.42
CA THR A 160 -1.59 -9.57 -4.77
C THR A 160 -1.02 -10.39 -3.60
N GLY A 161 -1.71 -10.43 -2.46
CA GLY A 161 -1.26 -11.14 -1.26
C GLY A 161 -0.18 -10.40 -0.47
N LEU A 162 -0.01 -9.09 -0.73
CA LEU A 162 0.91 -8.23 0.01
C LEU A 162 0.19 -7.51 1.15
N VAL A 163 0.92 -7.33 2.25
CA VAL A 163 0.62 -6.40 3.33
C VAL A 163 1.67 -5.28 3.25
N PHE A 164 1.25 -4.02 3.31
CA PHE A 164 2.17 -2.90 3.28
C PHE A 164 2.87 -2.71 4.63
N GLY A 165 2.12 -2.84 5.73
CA GLY A 165 2.66 -2.94 7.08
C GLY A 165 3.05 -1.61 7.73
N ASP A 166 3.60 -0.67 6.96
CA ASP A 166 4.11 0.61 7.47
C ASP A 166 3.38 1.84 6.89
N LEU A 167 2.05 1.76 6.80
CA LEU A 167 1.26 2.91 6.36
C LEU A 167 1.27 4.00 7.45
N SER A 168 1.79 5.17 7.09
CA SER A 168 1.96 6.31 8.01
C SER A 168 1.89 7.65 7.29
N GLU A 169 1.89 8.76 8.04
CA GLU A 169 1.92 10.10 7.45
C GLU A 169 3.24 10.45 6.75
N ALA A 170 4.32 9.75 7.10
CA ALA A 170 5.64 9.92 6.49
C ALA A 170 5.81 9.07 5.22
N ASN A 171 5.13 7.92 5.13
CA ASN A 171 5.32 6.95 4.05
C ASN A 171 4.33 7.10 2.88
N VAL A 172 3.42 8.07 2.96
CA VAL A 172 2.47 8.39 1.89
C VAL A 172 2.78 9.76 1.33
N LEU A 173 3.14 9.81 0.05
CA LEU A 173 3.26 11.04 -0.71
C LEU A 173 1.99 11.30 -1.49
N TRP A 174 1.74 12.57 -1.80
CA TRP A 174 0.57 12.93 -2.60
C TRP A 174 0.84 14.14 -3.50
N THR A 175 0.00 14.26 -4.51
CA THR A 175 -0.08 15.45 -5.36
C THR A 175 -1.50 15.64 -5.87
N VAL A 176 -1.84 16.88 -6.22
CA VAL A 176 -3.06 17.22 -6.97
C VAL A 176 -2.74 17.78 -8.35
N ARG A 177 -1.47 17.69 -8.77
CA ARG A 177 -0.97 18.23 -10.04
C ARG A 177 -0.16 17.15 -10.77
N PRO A 178 -0.41 16.91 -12.07
CA PRO A 178 -1.51 17.46 -12.87
C PRO A 178 -2.90 16.93 -12.46
N ALA A 179 -2.95 15.85 -11.66
CA ALA A 179 -4.17 15.27 -11.11
C ALA A 179 -3.91 14.67 -9.71
N PRO A 180 -4.95 14.43 -8.90
CA PRO A 180 -4.85 13.71 -7.63
C PRO A 180 -4.18 12.35 -7.78
N ALA A 181 -3.09 12.12 -7.06
CA ALA A 181 -2.39 10.85 -7.00
C ALA A 181 -1.68 10.68 -5.65
N VAL A 182 -1.45 9.43 -5.27
CA VAL A 182 -0.66 9.05 -4.09
C VAL A 182 0.49 8.14 -4.51
N HIS A 183 1.57 8.14 -3.73
CA HIS A 183 2.70 7.26 -3.93
C HIS A 183 3.22 6.77 -2.58
N LEU A 184 3.44 5.47 -2.44
CA LEU A 184 3.98 4.89 -1.22
C LEU A 184 5.51 4.87 -1.29
N ILE A 185 6.16 5.29 -0.23
CA ILE A 185 7.60 5.12 -0.04
C ILE A 185 7.86 4.16 1.11
N ASP A 186 9.13 3.82 1.36
CA ASP A 186 9.50 2.90 2.43
C ASP A 186 8.87 1.49 2.27
N CYS A 187 8.86 1.00 1.03
CA CYS A 187 8.14 -0.22 0.64
C CYS A 187 8.82 -1.53 1.06
N ASP A 188 10.03 -1.49 1.62
CA ASP A 188 10.71 -2.65 2.20
C ASP A 188 10.14 -3.08 3.56
N GLY A 189 9.19 -2.31 4.09
CA GLY A 189 8.28 -2.76 5.14
C GLY A 189 7.17 -3.72 4.65
N ALA A 190 6.91 -3.76 3.34
CA ALA A 190 5.90 -4.65 2.79
C ALA A 190 6.32 -6.12 2.88
N ARG A 191 5.34 -7.03 2.90
CA ARG A 191 5.59 -8.47 2.94
C ARG A 191 4.45 -9.27 2.36
N LEU A 192 4.74 -10.47 1.88
CA LEU A 192 3.72 -11.47 1.62
C LEU A 192 3.01 -11.84 2.92
N VAL A 193 1.70 -12.08 2.87
CA VAL A 193 0.92 -12.49 4.05
C VAL A 193 1.56 -13.72 4.71
N GLY A 194 1.93 -13.58 5.99
CA GLY A 194 2.56 -14.64 6.78
C GLY A 194 4.08 -14.76 6.63
N ALA A 195 4.73 -13.93 5.79
CA ALA A 195 6.18 -13.88 5.68
C ALA A 195 6.82 -12.96 6.73
N GLU A 196 8.10 -13.20 7.01
CA GLU A 196 8.91 -12.36 7.90
C GLU A 196 9.25 -11.01 7.23
N PRO A 197 9.32 -9.90 8.00
CA PRO A 197 9.68 -8.59 7.47
C PRO A 197 11.17 -8.50 7.12
N VAL A 198 11.55 -7.56 6.24
CA VAL A 198 12.96 -7.31 5.88
C VAL A 198 13.76 -6.84 7.09
N LEU A 199 13.16 -5.97 7.91
CA LEU A 199 13.67 -5.49 9.19
C LEU A 199 12.53 -5.44 10.20
N ALA A 200 12.86 -5.51 11.49
CA ALA A 200 11.89 -5.22 12.54
C ALA A 200 11.35 -3.79 12.35
N GLN A 201 10.03 -3.69 12.19
CA GLN A 201 9.37 -2.41 11.99
C GLN A 201 9.24 -1.67 13.32
N ALA A 202 9.60 -0.38 13.30
CA ALA A 202 9.21 0.51 14.37
C ALA A 202 7.75 0.92 14.13
N GLU A 203 6.95 0.96 15.19
CA GLU A 203 5.61 1.53 15.09
C GLU A 203 5.72 3.05 14.93
N THR A 204 5.02 3.59 13.93
CA THR A 204 4.88 5.05 13.83
C THR A 204 3.90 5.53 14.91
N PRO A 205 4.26 6.51 15.76
CA PRO A 205 3.37 7.07 16.77
C PRO A 205 2.03 7.50 16.17
N ASP A 206 0.94 7.28 16.90
CA ASP A 206 -0.44 7.56 16.48
C ASP A 206 -0.92 6.82 15.21
N TRP A 207 -0.14 5.89 14.66
CA TRP A 207 -0.54 5.06 13.51
C TRP A 207 -0.62 3.56 13.84
N SER A 208 -0.22 3.17 15.03
CA SER A 208 -0.31 1.79 15.48
C SER A 208 -1.76 1.35 15.64
N ASP A 209 -2.00 0.09 15.27
CA ASP A 209 -3.28 -0.56 15.54
C ASP A 209 -3.31 -1.01 17.01
N PRO A 210 -4.23 -0.47 17.83
CA PRO A 210 -4.28 -0.78 19.26
C PRO A 210 -4.71 -2.22 19.56
N LEU A 211 -5.31 -2.93 18.59
CA LEU A 211 -5.79 -4.30 18.73
C LEU A 211 -4.97 -5.32 17.91
N ALA A 212 -3.95 -4.86 17.18
CA ALA A 212 -3.01 -5.77 16.51
C ALA A 212 -2.06 -6.39 17.54
N PRO A 213 -1.64 -7.66 17.33
CA PRO A 213 -0.47 -8.19 18.02
C PRO A 213 0.76 -7.29 17.75
N ALA A 214 1.58 -7.05 18.77
CA ALA A 214 2.75 -6.19 18.65
C ALA A 214 3.68 -6.69 17.52
N GLY A 215 4.10 -5.78 16.64
CA GLY A 215 4.98 -6.08 15.49
C GLY A 215 4.31 -6.87 14.36
N ALA A 216 3.00 -7.10 14.41
CA ALA A 216 2.28 -7.82 13.37
C ALA A 216 1.71 -6.87 12.30
N ALA A 217 2.42 -6.72 11.18
CA ALA A 217 1.83 -6.24 9.93
C ALA A 217 0.94 -7.33 9.30
N THR A 218 -0.37 -7.10 9.31
CA THR A 218 -1.39 -7.98 8.73
C THR A 218 -2.29 -7.20 7.78
N VAL A 219 -3.05 -7.92 6.96
CA VAL A 219 -4.13 -7.31 6.15
C VAL A 219 -5.09 -6.52 7.04
N ASP A 220 -5.38 -7.02 8.25
CA ASP A 220 -6.32 -6.39 9.16
C ASP A 220 -5.76 -5.12 9.82
N SER A 221 -4.48 -5.11 10.19
CA SER A 221 -3.81 -3.89 10.68
C SER A 221 -3.67 -2.84 9.58
N ASP A 222 -3.41 -3.26 8.32
CA ASP A 222 -3.44 -2.34 7.17
C ASP A 222 -4.84 -1.74 6.99
N ARG A 223 -5.92 -2.52 7.12
CA ARG A 223 -7.29 -2.00 7.04
C ARG A 223 -7.55 -0.93 8.09
N TYR A 224 -7.04 -1.09 9.31
CA TYR A 224 -7.11 -0.06 10.34
C TYR A 224 -6.30 1.18 9.98
N LYS A 225 -5.06 1.02 9.51
CA LYS A 225 -4.22 2.16 9.09
C LYS A 225 -4.82 2.90 7.88
N VAL A 226 -5.46 2.19 6.95
CA VAL A 226 -6.20 2.81 5.85
C VAL A 226 -7.41 3.57 6.38
N ALA A 227 -8.17 2.99 7.32
CA ALA A 227 -9.27 3.72 7.95
C ALA A 227 -8.77 5.00 8.64
N LEU A 228 -7.66 4.95 9.40
CA LEU A 228 -7.00 6.14 9.93
C LEU A 228 -6.72 7.17 8.85
N ALA A 229 -6.03 6.78 7.77
CA ALA A 229 -5.72 7.70 6.68
C ALA A 229 -6.99 8.32 6.05
N VAL A 230 -8.02 7.51 5.80
CA VAL A 230 -9.32 7.96 5.30
C VAL A 230 -9.90 9.04 6.23
N GLY A 231 -10.06 8.76 7.52
CA GLY A 231 -10.64 9.71 8.46
C GLY A 231 -9.84 11.00 8.57
N ARG A 232 -8.51 10.89 8.69
CA ARG A 232 -7.61 12.03 8.85
C ARG A 232 -7.58 12.93 7.62
N ILE A 233 -7.63 12.36 6.41
CA ILE A 233 -7.67 13.13 5.16
C ILE A 233 -9.02 13.85 5.00
N LEU A 234 -10.12 13.15 5.25
CA LEU A 234 -11.47 13.69 5.08
C LEU A 234 -11.78 14.80 6.08
N ALA A 235 -11.33 14.64 7.33
CA ALA A 235 -11.55 15.61 8.41
C ALA A 235 -10.47 16.71 8.49
N GLN A 236 -9.33 16.55 7.81
CA GLN A 236 -8.12 17.36 8.03
C GLN A 236 -7.75 17.42 9.52
N ASP A 237 -7.72 16.24 10.14
CA ASP A 237 -7.38 16.07 11.54
C ASP A 237 -6.36 14.94 11.66
N ALA A 238 -5.12 15.26 12.04
CA ALA A 238 -4.04 14.29 12.21
C ALA A 238 -4.31 13.27 13.33
N TYR A 239 -5.28 13.51 14.21
CA TYR A 239 -5.58 12.66 15.37
C TYR A 239 -6.95 11.97 15.27
N ALA A 240 -7.65 12.12 14.15
CA ALA A 240 -8.84 11.34 13.88
C ALA A 240 -8.50 9.85 13.95
N ALA A 241 -9.34 9.08 14.65
CA ALA A 241 -9.17 7.64 14.84
C ALA A 241 -10.51 6.89 14.73
N PRO A 242 -10.52 5.66 14.16
CA PRO A 242 -11.69 4.78 14.22
C PRO A 242 -12.23 4.64 15.65
N GLY A 243 -13.55 4.58 15.80
CA GLY A 243 -14.22 4.48 17.10
C GLY A 243 -14.47 5.83 17.79
N ARG A 244 -14.02 6.93 17.17
CA ARG A 244 -14.46 8.30 17.48
C ARG A 244 -15.36 8.81 16.35
N PRO A 245 -16.24 9.80 16.62
CA PRO A 245 -16.99 10.47 15.56
C PRO A 245 -16.04 11.03 14.49
N LEU A 246 -16.29 10.70 13.23
CA LEU A 246 -15.61 11.30 12.09
C LEU A 246 -16.31 12.63 11.76
N ASP A 247 -15.61 13.74 11.56
CA ASP A 247 -16.23 15.00 11.11
C ASP A 247 -15.58 15.46 9.80
N PRO A 248 -16.09 15.01 8.63
CA PRO A 248 -15.51 15.37 7.34
C PRO A 248 -15.60 16.87 7.05
N LEU A 249 -14.62 17.42 6.36
CA LEU A 249 -14.69 18.80 5.88
C LEU A 249 -15.91 19.02 4.98
N PRO A 250 -16.54 20.21 5.03
CA PRO A 250 -17.69 20.52 4.20
C PRO A 250 -17.41 20.31 2.70
N GLY A 251 -18.35 19.63 2.02
CA GLY A 251 -18.29 19.40 0.58
C GLY A 251 -17.33 18.30 0.13
N VAL A 252 -16.61 17.63 1.03
CA VAL A 252 -15.78 16.46 0.67
C VAL A 252 -16.65 15.26 0.34
N LEU A 253 -17.71 15.04 1.13
CA LEU A 253 -18.68 13.96 0.93
C LEU A 253 -20.08 14.55 0.74
N ASP A 254 -20.91 13.87 -0.06
CA ASP A 254 -22.35 14.07 -0.03
C ASP A 254 -22.98 13.24 1.09
N GLY A 255 -24.24 13.53 1.46
CA GLY A 255 -24.88 12.88 2.61
C GLY A 255 -24.90 11.35 2.55
N ARG A 256 -24.99 10.77 1.34
CA ARG A 256 -24.98 9.31 1.17
C ARG A 256 -23.59 8.73 1.42
N ARG A 257 -22.56 9.32 0.78
CA ARG A 257 -21.18 8.87 0.99
C ARG A 257 -20.78 9.04 2.44
N GLU A 258 -21.18 10.15 3.06
CA GLU A 258 -20.89 10.44 4.45
C GLU A 258 -21.48 9.39 5.40
N GLU A 259 -22.75 9.03 5.24
CA GLU A 259 -23.38 7.98 6.04
C GLU A 259 -22.64 6.64 5.91
N ALA A 260 -22.35 6.22 4.67
CA ALA A 260 -21.64 4.97 4.40
C ALA A 260 -20.22 4.97 4.99
N VAL A 261 -19.46 6.06 4.77
CA VAL A 261 -18.09 6.23 5.27
C VAL A 261 -18.07 6.24 6.80
N ARG A 262 -18.99 6.95 7.46
CA ARG A 262 -19.09 6.95 8.94
C ARG A 262 -19.34 5.53 9.47
N GLY A 263 -20.25 4.78 8.85
CA GLY A 263 -20.53 3.39 9.25
C GLY A 263 -19.33 2.45 9.07
N LEU A 264 -18.53 2.61 8.01
CA LEU A 264 -17.29 1.84 7.85
C LEU A 264 -16.21 2.29 8.84
N TYR A 265 -16.11 3.59 9.11
CA TYR A 265 -15.13 4.15 10.03
C TYR A 265 -15.36 3.70 11.47
N GLU A 266 -16.62 3.59 11.90
CA GLU A 266 -16.97 3.00 13.19
C GLU A 266 -16.59 1.50 13.25
N LYS A 267 -16.93 0.72 12.21
CA LYS A 267 -16.59 -0.70 12.14
C LYS A 267 -15.08 -0.97 12.10
N ALA A 268 -14.29 -0.04 11.58
CA ALA A 268 -12.83 -0.17 11.54
C ALA A 268 -12.20 -0.19 12.94
N ALA A 269 -12.90 0.29 13.98
CA ALA A 269 -12.48 0.16 15.38
C ALA A 269 -12.69 -1.24 15.97
N GLY A 270 -13.36 -2.13 15.22
CA GLY A 270 -13.61 -3.49 15.63
C GLY A 270 -12.34 -4.31 15.82
N GLY A 271 -12.49 -5.43 16.54
CA GLY A 271 -11.41 -6.38 16.79
C GLY A 271 -10.88 -7.03 15.52
N HIS A 272 -9.71 -7.67 15.65
CA HIS A 272 -9.01 -8.30 14.54
C HIS A 272 -9.94 -9.23 13.73
N GLY A 273 -9.98 -9.04 12.41
CA GLY A 273 -10.80 -9.84 11.49
C GLY A 273 -12.24 -9.36 11.31
N THR A 274 -12.68 -8.31 12.02
CA THR A 274 -14.04 -7.76 11.88
C THR A 274 -14.11 -6.49 11.04
N ARG A 275 -12.95 -5.95 10.65
CA ARG A 275 -12.83 -4.65 10.00
C ARG A 275 -13.23 -4.70 8.54
N PRO A 276 -13.77 -3.59 7.99
CA PRO A 276 -14.16 -3.55 6.60
C PRO A 276 -13.01 -3.83 5.65
N ASP A 277 -13.27 -4.59 4.59
CA ASP A 277 -12.31 -4.73 3.49
C ASP A 277 -12.24 -3.45 2.65
N LEU A 278 -11.17 -3.31 1.87
CA LEU A 278 -10.94 -2.10 1.07
C LEU A 278 -11.92 -1.98 -0.11
N GLY A 279 -12.51 -3.09 -0.56
CA GLY A 279 -13.61 -3.08 -1.54
C GLY A 279 -14.87 -2.40 -1.00
N GLN A 280 -15.21 -2.60 0.27
CA GLN A 280 -16.32 -1.90 0.94
C GLN A 280 -16.08 -0.38 0.97
N TRP A 281 -14.86 0.05 1.29
CA TRP A 281 -14.47 1.46 1.24
C TRP A 281 -14.61 2.05 -0.17
N ARG A 282 -14.15 1.34 -1.20
CA ARG A 282 -14.30 1.77 -2.60
C ARG A 282 -15.76 1.97 -3.00
N ILE A 283 -16.64 1.04 -2.61
CA ILE A 283 -18.08 1.14 -2.89
C ILE A 283 -18.69 2.37 -2.21
N ALA A 284 -18.38 2.59 -0.93
CA ALA A 284 -18.85 3.73 -0.16
C ALA A 284 -18.38 5.06 -0.77
N LEU A 285 -17.09 5.17 -1.08
CA LEU A 285 -16.48 6.38 -1.66
C LEU A 285 -16.99 6.66 -3.08
N ALA A 286 -17.29 5.64 -3.88
CA ALA A 286 -17.90 5.81 -5.21
C ALA A 286 -19.34 6.35 -5.13
N GLY A 287 -20.05 6.15 -4.01
CA GLY A 287 -21.46 6.50 -3.85
C GLY A 287 -22.43 5.55 -4.58
N ARG A 288 -21.97 4.34 -4.94
CA ARG A 288 -22.77 3.31 -5.63
C ARG A 288 -23.81 2.71 -4.67
N ARG A 289 -25.01 2.40 -5.17
CA ARG A 289 -26.05 1.72 -4.37
C ARG A 289 -25.57 0.33 -3.97
N GLN A 290 -25.48 0.06 -2.66
CA GLN A 290 -25.50 -1.31 -2.16
C GLN A 290 -26.94 -1.81 -2.19
N ILE A 291 -27.20 -2.89 -2.92
CA ILE A 291 -28.40 -3.69 -2.72
C ILE A 291 -28.02 -4.69 -1.64
N ALA A 292 -28.56 -4.53 -0.44
CA ALA A 292 -28.47 -5.57 0.57
C ALA A 292 -29.21 -6.79 0.01
N LEU A 293 -28.46 -7.82 -0.38
CA LEU A 293 -29.05 -9.14 -0.58
C LEU A 293 -29.41 -9.64 0.81
N GLU A 294 -30.70 -9.60 1.15
CA GLU A 294 -31.19 -10.35 2.29
C GLU A 294 -30.76 -11.80 2.09
N ALA A 295 -30.00 -12.33 3.05
CA ALA A 295 -29.61 -13.74 3.03
C ALA A 295 -30.89 -14.57 3.03
N GLY A 296 -31.29 -15.05 1.85
CA GLY A 296 -32.42 -15.95 1.74
C GLY A 296 -32.20 -17.12 2.68
N ARG A 297 -33.23 -17.47 3.47
CA ARG A 297 -33.18 -18.64 4.36
C ARG A 297 -32.55 -19.81 3.60
N PRO A 298 -31.52 -20.49 4.15
CA PRO A 298 -30.94 -21.65 3.51
C PRO A 298 -32.08 -22.60 3.12
N ARG A 299 -32.18 -22.94 1.83
CA ARG A 299 -33.16 -23.92 1.36
C ARG A 299 -32.97 -25.18 2.21
N GLU A 300 -34.03 -25.63 2.88
CA GLU A 300 -34.02 -26.90 3.58
C GLU A 300 -33.50 -27.97 2.62
N ARG A 301 -32.44 -28.67 3.03
CA ARG A 301 -31.87 -29.76 2.24
C ARG A 301 -33.00 -30.79 2.03
N PRO A 302 -33.34 -31.15 0.79
CA PRO A 302 -34.34 -32.18 0.57
C PRO A 302 -33.86 -33.46 1.25
N VAL A 303 -34.75 -34.07 2.03
CA VAL A 303 -34.49 -35.37 2.67
C VAL A 303 -34.24 -36.37 1.54
N LEU A 304 -32.99 -36.82 1.43
CA LEU A 304 -32.59 -37.87 0.50
C LEU A 304 -33.26 -39.16 0.97
N ASP A 305 -34.14 -39.73 0.14
CA ASP A 305 -34.69 -41.07 0.36
C ASP A 305 -33.64 -42.11 -0.07
N PRO A 306 -32.99 -42.83 0.87
CA PRO A 306 -31.94 -43.79 0.55
C PRO A 306 -32.45 -44.94 -0.34
N ARG A 307 -33.75 -45.25 -0.27
CA ARG A 307 -34.37 -46.36 -1.02
C ARG A 307 -34.36 -46.12 -2.53
N LYS A 308 -34.20 -44.87 -2.98
CA LYS A 308 -34.05 -44.54 -4.40
C LYS A 308 -32.69 -44.94 -4.98
N PHE A 309 -31.73 -45.27 -4.12
CA PHE A 309 -30.37 -45.65 -4.50
C PHE A 309 -30.07 -47.14 -4.29
N ASP A 310 -30.95 -47.87 -3.60
CA ASP A 310 -30.77 -49.29 -3.21
C ASP A 310 -31.57 -50.29 -4.08
N GLY A 311 -31.90 -49.93 -5.33
CA GLY A 311 -32.54 -50.83 -6.29
C GLY A 311 -31.54 -51.60 -7.17
N PRO A 312 -31.86 -52.82 -7.65
CA PRO A 312 -31.01 -53.56 -8.58
C PRO A 312 -30.74 -52.73 -9.84
N ARG A 313 -29.47 -52.34 -10.02
CA ARG A 313 -29.02 -51.53 -11.15
C ARG A 313 -29.20 -52.30 -12.46
N ARG A 314 -30.27 -52.04 -13.21
CA ARG A 314 -30.35 -52.42 -14.64
C ARG A 314 -29.41 -51.53 -15.44
N ARG A 315 -28.14 -51.94 -15.58
CA ARG A 315 -27.22 -51.33 -16.56
C ARG A 315 -27.67 -51.74 -17.96
N GLY A 316 -28.35 -50.84 -18.67
CA GLY A 316 -28.51 -50.97 -20.11
C GLY A 316 -27.14 -50.86 -20.79
N SER A 317 -26.77 -51.82 -21.62
CA SER A 317 -25.57 -51.75 -22.44
C SER A 317 -25.80 -50.77 -23.59
N ILE A 318 -24.99 -49.72 -23.66
CA ILE A 318 -24.96 -48.81 -24.81
C ILE A 318 -24.13 -49.49 -25.90
N ARG A 319 -24.74 -49.74 -27.07
CA ARG A 319 -23.98 -50.15 -28.27
C ARG A 319 -23.38 -48.90 -28.90
N LEU A 320 -22.05 -48.85 -28.93
CA LEU A 320 -21.32 -47.90 -29.77
C LEU A 320 -21.41 -48.41 -31.22
N ARG A 321 -21.73 -47.51 -32.16
CA ARG A 321 -21.72 -47.82 -33.60
C ARG A 321 -20.29 -47.80 -34.12
N ASP A 322 -19.97 -48.75 -34.98
CA ASP A 322 -18.72 -48.84 -35.75
C ASP A 322 -18.54 -47.63 -36.68
#